data_AF-A0A967WTK9-F1
#
_entry.id   AF-A0A967WTK9-F1
#
_cell.length_a   1.000
_cell.length_b   1.000
_cell.length_c   1.000
_cell.angle_alpha   90.00
_cell.angle_beta   90.00
_cell.angle_gamma   90.00
#
_symmetry.space_group_name_H-M   'P 1'
#
loop_
_entity.id
_entity.type
_entity.pdbx_description
1 polymer ?
#
loop_
_entity_poly.entity_id
_entity_poly.type
_entity_poly.pdbx_seq_one_letter_code
_entity_poly.pdbx_strand_id
1 'polypeptide(L)'
;MDIAFVGGAGRLGSALAAHSAIKGHRVTIADIDEAAVAAIGACQTQGRYGVEPGVSGLLNAAVSEGKLRATTGVAVAAEFAELITVIVPTPSDL
;
A
#
# COMPACT_ATOMS: atom_id res chain seq x y z
N MET A 1 7.36 9.74 -9.72
CA MET A 1 5.98 9.55 -10.18
C MET A 1 5.09 9.33 -8.98
N ASP A 2 3.82 9.66 -9.13
CA ASP A 2 2.78 9.41 -8.15
C ASP A 2 2.05 8.11 -8.55
N ILE A 3 2.13 7.08 -7.70
CA ILE A 3 1.66 5.72 -8.01
C ILE A 3 0.57 5.32 -7.01
N ALA A 4 -0.55 4.80 -7.52
CA ALA A 4 -1.61 4.21 -6.70
C ALA A 4 -1.63 2.68 -6.80
N PHE A 5 -1.77 2.02 -5.66
CA PHE A 5 -1.99 0.56 -5.56
C PHE A 5 -3.39 0.32 -4.99
N VAL A 6 -4.32 -0.17 -5.82
CA VAL A 6 -5.73 -0.41 -5.44
C VAL A 6 -5.93 -1.88 -5.07
N GLY A 7 -6.55 -2.16 -3.92
CA GLY A 7 -6.50 -3.47 -3.26
C GLY A 7 -5.11 -3.78 -2.70
N GLY A 8 -4.31 -2.74 -2.46
CA GLY A 8 -2.87 -2.85 -2.30
C GLY A 8 -2.37 -3.20 -0.90
N ALA A 9 -3.24 -3.36 0.11
CA ALA A 9 -2.78 -3.61 1.49
C ALA A 9 -2.47 -5.09 1.78
N GLY A 10 -2.71 -5.98 0.82
CA GLY A 10 -2.30 -7.39 0.87
C GLY A 10 -0.80 -7.60 0.60
N ARG A 11 -0.33 -8.85 0.71
CA ARG A 11 1.09 -9.23 0.60
C ARG A 11 1.80 -8.69 -0.64
N LEU A 12 1.17 -8.84 -1.82
CA LEU A 12 1.75 -8.40 -3.09
C LEU A 12 1.76 -6.88 -3.20
N GLY A 13 0.62 -6.24 -2.92
CA GLY A 13 0.48 -4.80 -3.02
C GLY A 13 1.39 -4.06 -2.05
N SER A 14 1.52 -4.54 -0.81
CA SER A 14 2.31 -3.88 0.23
C SER A 14 3.82 -3.99 -0.06
N ALA A 15 4.28 -5.14 -0.59
CA ALA A 15 5.65 -5.29 -1.06
C ALA A 15 5.97 -4.38 -2.26
N LEU A 16 5.08 -4.29 -3.25
CA LEU A 16 5.26 -3.43 -4.42
C LEU A 16 5.20 -1.94 -4.06
N ALA A 17 4.32 -1.56 -3.14
CA ALA A 17 4.21 -0.21 -2.63
C ALA A 17 5.47 0.20 -1.86
N ALA A 18 5.97 -0.66 -0.97
CA ALA A 18 7.22 -0.44 -0.26
C ALA A 18 8.40 -0.30 -1.24
N HIS A 19 8.51 -1.21 -2.22
CA HIS A 19 9.54 -1.14 -3.24
C HIS A 19 9.48 0.17 -4.04
N SER A 20 8.29 0.56 -4.48
CA SER A 20 8.08 1.79 -5.26
C SER A 20 8.48 3.04 -4.47
N ALA A 21 8.16 3.08 -3.17
CA ALA A 21 8.57 4.17 -2.29
C ALA A 21 10.10 4.25 -2.13
N ILE A 22 10.79 3.11 -1.96
CA ILE A 22 12.26 3.03 -1.88
C ILE A 22 12.91 3.52 -3.17
N LYS A 23 12.29 3.24 -4.32
CA LYS A 23 12.74 3.75 -5.63
C LYS A 23 12.51 5.26 -5.82
N GLY A 24 11.92 5.94 -4.84
CA GLY A 24 11.74 7.39 -4.83
C GLY A 24 10.41 7.87 -5.39
N HIS A 25 9.42 6.99 -5.53
CA HIS A 25 8.07 7.36 -5.94
C HIS A 25 7.20 7.77 -4.74
N ARG A 26 6.18 8.61 -4.99
CA ARG A 26 5.13 8.86 -4.01
C ARG A 26 4.03 7.83 -4.21
N VAL A 27 3.62 7.20 -3.12
CA VAL A 27 2.76 6.02 -3.17
C VAL A 27 1.50 6.25 -2.37
N THR A 28 0.35 5.91 -2.96
CA THR A 28 -0.92 5.80 -2.24
C THR A 28 -1.41 4.36 -2.32
N ILE A 29 -1.56 3.70 -1.18
CA ILE A 29 -2.29 2.42 -1.09
C ILE A 29 -3.77 2.73 -0.87
N ALA A 30 -4.63 2.21 -1.74
CA ALA A 30 -6.07 2.20 -1.54
C ALA A 30 -6.54 0.78 -1.27
N ASP A 31 -7.25 0.57 -0.17
CA ASP A 31 -7.78 -0.75 0.20
C ASP A 31 -9.12 -0.63 0.93
N ILE A 32 -9.97 -1.64 0.81
CA ILE A 32 -11.26 -1.69 1.51
C ILE A 32 -11.12 -2.10 2.98
N ASP A 33 -10.02 -2.76 3.34
CA ASP A 33 -9.74 -3.15 4.73
C ASP A 33 -9.30 -1.93 5.54
N GLU A 34 -10.26 -1.31 6.25
CA GLU A 34 -10.04 -0.16 7.14
C GLU A 34 -8.95 -0.42 8.18
N ALA A 35 -8.88 -1.65 8.71
CA ALA A 35 -7.88 -2.00 9.71
C ALA A 35 -6.48 -2.04 9.11
N ALA A 36 -6.34 -2.51 7.87
CA ALA A 36 -5.08 -2.46 7.15
C ALA A 36 -4.65 -1.03 6.84
N VAL A 37 -5.58 -0.19 6.36
CA VAL A 37 -5.33 1.24 6.09
C VAL A 37 -4.87 1.96 7.36
N ALA A 38 -5.58 1.77 8.48
CA ALA A 38 -5.21 2.37 9.76
C ALA A 38 -3.84 1.89 10.25
N ALA A 39 -3.55 0.59 10.15
CA ALA A 39 -2.27 0.03 10.55
C ALA A 39 -1.11 0.59 9.73
N ILE A 40 -1.27 0.74 8.41
CA ILE A 40 -0.26 1.36 7.54
C ILE A 40 -0.06 2.83 7.94
N GLY A 41 -1.14 3.60 8.07
CA GLY A 41 -1.07 5.01 8.44
C GLY A 41 -0.45 5.26 9.82
N ALA A 42 -0.60 4.31 10.75
CA ALA A 42 -0.01 4.37 12.10
C ALA A 42 1.40 3.78 12.20
N CYS A 43 2.02 3.34 11.10
CA CYS A 43 3.30 2.61 11.10
C CYS A 43 3.27 1.32 11.96
N GLN A 44 2.13 0.63 12.02
CA GLN A 44 1.91 -0.60 12.78
C GLN A 44 1.71 -1.81 11.86
N THR A 45 2.55 -1.94 10.85
CA THR A 45 2.41 -2.94 9.77
C THR A 45 2.97 -4.33 10.11
N GLN A 46 3.36 -4.59 11.36
CA GLN A 46 3.87 -5.90 11.79
C GLN A 46 2.76 -6.97 11.73
N GLY A 47 3.14 -8.22 11.47
CA GLY A 47 2.19 -9.34 11.41
C GLY A 47 1.37 -9.33 10.11
N ARG A 48 0.04 -9.17 10.21
CA ARG A 48 -0.93 -9.40 9.11
C ARG A 48 -0.71 -8.50 7.88
N TYR A 49 -0.17 -7.30 8.05
CA TYR A 49 -0.11 -6.27 7.00
C TYR A 49 1.28 -6.12 6.34
N GLY A 50 2.30 -6.76 6.90
CA GLY A 50 3.67 -6.80 6.37
C GLY A 50 4.27 -8.19 6.53
N VAL A 51 3.51 -9.19 6.10
CA VAL A 51 3.83 -10.63 6.26
C VAL A 51 5.17 -10.99 5.64
N GLU A 52 5.56 -10.32 4.57
CA GLU A 52 6.82 -10.60 3.88
C GLU A 52 8.02 -10.03 4.68
N PRO A 53 9.09 -10.83 4.89
CA PRO A 53 10.25 -10.39 5.67
C PRO A 53 10.80 -9.03 5.22
N GLY A 54 10.93 -8.10 6.16
CA GLY A 54 11.46 -6.76 5.94
C GLY A 54 10.46 -5.74 5.39
N VAL A 55 9.32 -6.15 4.84
CA VAL A 55 8.34 -5.21 4.24
C VAL A 55 7.73 -4.28 5.28
N SER A 56 7.40 -4.74 6.49
CA SER A 56 6.88 -3.84 7.54
C SER A 56 7.80 -2.67 7.85
N GLY A 57 9.12 -2.94 7.94
CA GLY A 57 10.11 -1.89 8.19
C GLY A 57 10.15 -0.85 7.07
N LEU A 58 10.10 -1.33 5.83
CA LEU A 58 10.13 -0.47 4.64
C LEU A 58 8.85 0.37 4.49
N LEU A 59 7.67 -0.23 4.75
CA LEU A 59 6.41 0.50 4.75
C LEU A 59 6.40 1.59 5.82
N ASN A 60 6.77 1.24 7.06
CA ASN A 60 6.80 2.18 8.16
C ASN A 60 7.76 3.34 7.90
N ALA A 61 8.94 3.06 7.35
CA ALA A 61 9.89 4.09 6.93
C ALA A 61 9.29 5.00 5.85
N ALA A 62 8.70 4.42 4.81
CA ALA A 62 8.09 5.19 3.72
C ALA A 62 6.92 6.08 4.20
N VAL A 63 6.10 5.60 5.13
CA VAL A 63 5.02 6.40 5.74
C VAL A 63 5.61 7.53 6.59
N SER A 64 6.60 7.21 7.42
CA SER A 64 7.26 8.21 8.30
C SER A 64 7.99 9.29 7.50
N GLU A 65 8.52 8.95 6.33
CA GLU A 65 9.14 9.87 5.37
C GLU A 65 8.12 10.65 4.52
N GLY A 66 6.83 10.39 4.67
CA GLY A 66 5.76 11.02 3.87
C GLY A 66 5.73 10.59 2.41
N LYS A 67 6.44 9.52 2.04
CA LYS A 67 6.46 8.96 0.68
C LYS A 67 5.31 8.00 0.42
N LEU A 68 4.71 7.43 1.48
CA LEU A 68 3.60 6.49 1.39
C LEU A 68 2.45 6.95 2.28
N ARG A 69 1.23 6.88 1.74
CA ARG A 69 -0.02 7.02 2.52
C ARG A 69 -0.99 5.89 2.18
N ALA A 70 -1.94 5.63 3.08
CA ALA A 70 -3.02 4.69 2.86
C ALA A 70 -4.38 5.38 2.97
N THR A 71 -5.37 4.89 2.21
CA THR A 71 -6.75 5.39 2.22
C THR A 71 -7.74 4.28 1.87
N THR A 72 -9.00 4.44 2.23
CA THR A 72 -10.10 3.61 1.71
C THR A 72 -10.73 4.17 0.44
N GLY A 73 -10.44 5.43 0.10
CA GLY A 73 -11.00 6.10 -1.07
C GLY A 73 -10.21 5.83 -2.35
N VAL A 74 -10.66 4.89 -3.18
CA VAL A 74 -10.03 4.61 -4.49
C VAL A 74 -10.02 5.86 -5.38
N ALA A 75 -11.09 6.64 -5.40
CA ALA A 75 -11.15 7.89 -6.18
C ALA A 75 -10.06 8.89 -5.75
N VAL A 76 -9.82 9.03 -4.45
CA VAL A 76 -8.78 9.91 -3.88
C VAL A 76 -7.38 9.41 -4.26
N ALA A 77 -7.17 8.10 -4.28
CA ALA A 77 -5.91 7.52 -4.71
C ALA A 77 -5.67 7.71 -6.22
N ALA A 78 -6.72 7.63 -7.03
CA ALA A 78 -6.66 7.77 -8.48
C ALA A 78 -6.46 9.22 -8.94
N GLU A 79 -7.00 10.20 -8.22
CA GLU A 79 -7.02 11.62 -8.62
C GLU A 79 -5.63 12.17 -8.96
N PHE A 80 -4.59 11.74 -8.23
CA PHE A 80 -3.22 12.24 -8.36
C PHE A 80 -2.24 11.22 -8.94
N ALA A 81 -2.72 10.04 -9.34
CA ALA A 81 -1.83 8.97 -9.79
C ALA A 81 -1.51 9.07 -11.29
N GLU A 82 -0.23 9.00 -11.62
CA GLU A 82 0.27 8.84 -13.00
C GLU A 82 0.21 7.36 -13.43
N LEU A 83 0.26 6.45 -12.46
CA LEU A 83 0.14 5.01 -12.66
C LEU A 83 -0.78 4.41 -11.58
N ILE A 84 -1.79 3.67 -12.00
CA ILE A 84 -2.68 2.92 -11.12
C ILE A 84 -2.45 1.43 -11.35
N THR A 85 -2.05 0.72 -10.31
CA THR A 85 -1.92 -0.74 -10.31
C THR A 85 -3.06 -1.34 -9.51
N VAL A 86 -3.90 -2.15 -10.15
CA VAL A 86 -4.98 -2.89 -9.48
C VAL A 86 -4.45 -4.26 -9.07
N ILE A 87 -4.45 -4.54 -7.77
CA ILE A 87 -3.85 -5.74 -7.17
C ILE A 87 -4.83 -6.35 -6.16
N VAL A 88 -6.05 -6.61 -6.61
CA VAL A 88 -7.07 -7.28 -5.80
C VAL A 88 -6.88 -8.80 -5.84
N PRO A 89 -7.26 -9.55 -4.79
CA PRO A 89 -7.35 -11.00 -4.85
C PRO A 89 -8.27 -11.44 -6.00
N THR A 90 -7.87 -12.49 -6.71
CA THR A 90 -8.65 -13.15 -7.77
C THR A 90 -8.92 -14.60 -7.36
N PRO A 91 -9.72 -14.83 -6.30
CA PRO A 91 -10.07 -16.19 -5.91
C PRO A 91 -10.78 -16.90 -7.07
N SER A 92 -10.48 -18.18 -7.25
CA SER A 92 -11.24 -19.06 -8.13
C SER A 92 -12.47 -19.61 -7.39
N ASP A 93 -13.57 -19.81 -8.10
CA ASP A 93 -14.79 -20.44 -7.57
C ASP A 93 -14.67 -21.98 -7.41
N LEU A 94 -13.46 -22.53 -7.58
CA LEU A 94 -13.16 -23.97 -7.47
C LEU A 94 -12.89 -24.40 -6.03
#